data_AF-A0A7H8N2J3-F1
#
_entry.id   AF-A0A7H8N2J3-F1
#
_cell.length_a   1.000
_cell.length_b   1.000
_cell.length_c   1.000
_cell.angle_alpha   90.00
_cell.angle_beta   90.00
_cell.angle_gamma   90.00
#
_symmetry.space_group_name_H-M   'P 1'
#
loop_
_entity.id
_entity.type
_entity.pdbx_description
1 polymer ?
#
loop_
_entity_poly.entity_id
_entity_poly.type
_entity_poly.pdbx_seq_one_letter_code
_entity_poly.pdbx_strand_id
1 'polypeptide(L)'
;MSTSTSTSTRPRQYPSAVQDRAPDLDGHGATRHETYEPHRPAKNRSVGELVSDVTSDVQQLFRQEVELAKAEVREEATKAGKAAGMFGGAGFAGYMVAVLLSLTAVFALANVMDLAWAALIVTGVWAVIGAVLFLRGRAQMRTVSPKPERTMETLKEDARWARHPIG
;
A
#
# COMPACT_ATOMS: atom_id res chain seq x y z
N MET A 1 47.17 11.34 13.59
CA MET A 1 46.76 9.92 13.54
C MET A 1 45.54 9.88 12.63
N SER A 2 45.75 9.57 11.35
CA SER A 2 44.72 9.65 10.30
C SER A 2 44.25 8.23 9.99
N THR A 3 42.95 7.97 10.03
CA THR A 3 42.38 6.69 9.59
C THR A 3 41.22 6.93 8.66
N SER A 4 41.36 6.33 7.48
CA SER A 4 40.65 6.58 6.23
C SER A 4 39.24 5.99 6.19
N THR A 5 38.37 6.70 5.48
CA THR A 5 37.07 6.26 4.95
C THR A 5 37.25 5.10 3.97
N SER A 6 36.42 4.05 4.07
CA SER A 6 36.39 2.96 3.09
C SER A 6 34.96 2.74 2.59
N THR A 7 34.74 3.14 1.33
CA THR A 7 33.50 3.00 0.56
C THR A 7 33.46 1.60 -0.03
N SER A 8 32.46 0.79 0.37
CA SER A 8 32.28 -0.59 -0.12
C SER A 8 31.28 -0.61 -1.28
N THR A 9 31.82 -0.68 -2.50
CA THR A 9 31.06 -0.88 -3.74
C THR A 9 30.97 -2.38 -4.02
N ARG A 10 29.77 -2.97 -3.92
CA ARG A 10 29.54 -4.36 -4.36
C ARG A 10 29.37 -4.43 -5.88
N PRO A 11 30.06 -5.36 -6.59
CA PRO A 11 29.82 -5.59 -8.01
C PRO A 11 28.57 -6.45 -8.24
N ARG A 12 27.80 -6.14 -9.28
CA ARG A 12 26.71 -6.98 -9.80
C ARG A 12 27.29 -8.24 -10.44
N GLN A 13 26.91 -9.40 -9.92
CA GLN A 13 27.13 -10.70 -10.56
C GLN A 13 26.10 -10.88 -11.67
N TYR A 14 26.57 -10.98 -12.93
CA TYR A 14 25.78 -11.50 -14.05
C TYR A 14 25.98 -13.02 -14.12
N PRO A 15 24.91 -13.84 -14.17
CA PRO A 15 25.03 -15.26 -14.42
C PRO A 15 25.41 -15.50 -15.90
N SER A 16 26.59 -16.07 -16.10
CA SER A 16 27.13 -16.55 -17.37
C SER A 16 26.71 -18.01 -17.59
N ALA A 17 25.76 -18.24 -18.51
CA ALA A 17 25.49 -19.56 -19.08
C ALA A 17 24.78 -19.44 -20.43
N VAL A 18 25.51 -18.99 -21.45
CA VAL A 18 25.19 -19.28 -22.86
C VAL A 18 26.20 -20.33 -23.30
N GLN A 19 25.86 -21.59 -23.05
CA GLN A 19 26.64 -22.75 -23.52
C GLN A 19 26.07 -23.18 -24.87
N ASP A 20 26.72 -22.66 -25.91
CA ASP A 20 27.11 -23.34 -27.15
C ASP A 20 26.51 -24.74 -27.40
N ARG A 21 25.59 -24.83 -28.36
CA ARG A 21 25.17 -26.11 -28.98
C ARG A 21 25.29 -25.96 -30.49
N ALA A 22 26.29 -26.64 -31.04
CA ALA A 22 26.56 -26.78 -32.46
C ALA A 22 25.43 -27.51 -33.21
N PRO A 23 25.26 -27.26 -34.52
CA PRO A 23 24.38 -28.04 -35.38
C PRO A 23 25.06 -29.35 -35.80
N ASP A 24 24.47 -30.47 -35.39
CA ASP A 24 24.76 -31.81 -35.91
C ASP A 24 24.08 -31.95 -37.28
N LEU A 25 24.88 -32.21 -38.32
CA LEU A 25 24.45 -32.36 -39.72
C LEU A 25 24.77 -33.76 -40.21
N ASP A 26 24.17 -34.77 -39.57
CA ASP A 26 24.26 -36.14 -40.03
C ASP A 26 22.91 -36.60 -40.58
N GLY A 27 22.85 -36.68 -41.91
CA GLY A 27 21.68 -37.13 -42.66
C GLY A 27 21.39 -38.60 -42.44
N HIS A 28 20.16 -38.90 -42.03
CA HIS A 28 19.51 -40.19 -42.26
C HIS A 28 18.14 -39.97 -42.91
N GLY A 29 18.04 -40.44 -44.15
CA GLY A 29 16.79 -40.60 -44.87
C GLY A 29 15.94 -41.66 -44.18
N ALA A 30 14.95 -41.20 -43.43
CA ALA A 30 13.72 -41.94 -43.21
C ALA A 30 12.59 -41.00 -43.59
N THR A 31 11.93 -41.31 -44.70
CA THR A 31 10.69 -40.68 -45.15
C THR A 31 9.64 -40.84 -44.05
N ARG A 32 9.64 -39.92 -43.09
CA ARG A 32 8.52 -39.72 -42.21
C ARG A 32 7.43 -39.17 -43.12
N HIS A 33 6.48 -40.03 -43.47
CA HIS A 33 5.18 -39.60 -43.94
C HIS A 33 4.60 -38.71 -42.84
N GLU A 34 4.92 -37.42 -42.90
CA GLU A 34 4.00 -36.41 -42.43
C GLU A 34 2.80 -36.57 -43.32
N THR A 35 1.84 -37.36 -42.84
CA THR A 35 0.47 -37.30 -43.32
C THR A 35 0.11 -35.84 -43.21
N TYR A 36 0.19 -35.14 -44.34
CA TYR A 36 -0.43 -33.85 -44.54
C TYR A 36 -1.92 -34.11 -44.34
N GLU A 37 -2.34 -34.08 -43.07
CA GLU A 37 -3.73 -33.87 -42.68
C GLU A 37 -4.18 -32.72 -43.56
N PRO A 38 -5.08 -32.97 -44.52
CA PRO A 38 -5.46 -31.97 -45.49
C PRO A 38 -5.87 -30.75 -44.69
N HIS A 39 -5.10 -29.66 -44.81
CA HIS A 39 -5.42 -28.39 -44.21
C HIS A 39 -6.87 -28.12 -44.58
N ARG A 40 -7.76 -28.28 -43.58
CA ARG A 40 -9.17 -27.92 -43.71
C ARG A 40 -9.13 -26.52 -44.30
N PRO A 41 -9.83 -26.28 -45.42
CA PRO A 41 -9.72 -25.02 -46.14
C PRO A 41 -9.83 -23.91 -45.11
N ALA A 42 -8.87 -22.98 -45.12
CA ALA A 42 -8.94 -21.77 -44.32
C ALA A 42 -10.27 -21.12 -44.64
N LYS A 43 -11.29 -21.45 -43.84
CA LYS A 43 -12.64 -20.96 -43.99
C LYS A 43 -12.47 -19.47 -43.82
N ASN A 44 -12.70 -18.71 -44.88
CA ASN A 44 -12.58 -17.26 -44.89
C ASN A 44 -13.22 -16.73 -43.61
N ARG A 45 -12.40 -16.40 -42.60
CA ARG A 45 -12.90 -15.97 -41.29
C ARG A 45 -13.64 -14.68 -41.56
N SER A 46 -14.90 -14.65 -41.13
CA SER A 46 -15.73 -13.49 -41.42
C SER A 46 -15.20 -12.29 -40.61
N VAL A 47 -15.36 -11.08 -41.14
CA VAL A 47 -15.04 -9.85 -40.40
C VAL A 47 -15.76 -9.80 -39.04
N GLY A 48 -16.95 -10.41 -38.94
CA GLY A 48 -17.69 -10.53 -37.69
C GLY A 48 -17.02 -11.44 -36.65
N GLU A 49 -16.29 -12.47 -37.07
CA GLU A 49 -15.57 -13.39 -36.18
C GLU A 49 -14.33 -12.70 -35.58
N LEU A 50 -13.59 -11.92 -36.39
CA LEU A 50 -12.46 -11.12 -35.92
C LEU A 50 -12.86 -10.00 -34.95
N VAL A 51 -13.99 -9.31 -35.22
CA VAL A 51 -14.51 -8.28 -34.31
C VAL A 51 -14.99 -8.89 -32.98
N SER A 52 -15.57 -10.09 -33.03
CA SER A 52 -15.96 -10.84 -31.82
C SER A 52 -14.75 -11.20 -30.96
N ASP A 53 -13.67 -11.70 -31.57
CA ASP A 53 -12.44 -12.06 -30.86
C ASP A 53 -11.78 -10.84 -30.21
N VAL A 54 -11.63 -9.73 -30.94
CA VAL A 54 -11.06 -8.49 -30.38
C VAL A 54 -11.91 -7.93 -29.24
N THR A 55 -13.24 -7.99 -29.36
CA THR A 55 -14.15 -7.56 -28.29
C THR A 55 -13.98 -8.46 -27.06
N SER A 56 -13.85 -9.76 -27.25
CA SER A 56 -13.59 -10.73 -26.18
C SER A 56 -12.27 -10.44 -25.47
N ASP A 57 -11.20 -10.17 -26.23
CA ASP A 57 -9.87 -9.85 -25.70
C ASP A 57 -9.88 -8.56 -24.89
N VAL A 58 -10.53 -7.50 -25.39
CA VAL A 58 -10.68 -6.23 -24.65
C VAL A 58 -11.47 -6.42 -23.36
N GLN A 59 -12.55 -7.22 -23.39
CA GLN A 59 -13.28 -7.54 -22.16
C GLN A 59 -12.43 -8.36 -21.19
N GLN A 60 -11.53 -9.22 -21.68
CA GLN A 60 -10.62 -10.01 -20.86
C GLN A 60 -9.56 -9.13 -20.20
N LEU A 61 -8.97 -8.18 -20.94
CA LEU A 61 -8.05 -7.18 -20.39
C LEU A 61 -8.73 -6.31 -19.33
N PHE A 62 -9.94 -5.82 -19.59
CA PHE A 62 -10.67 -5.03 -18.61
C PHE A 62 -10.95 -5.81 -17.33
N ARG A 63 -11.34 -7.09 -17.44
CA ARG A 63 -11.49 -7.98 -16.28
C ARG A 63 -10.18 -8.15 -15.52
N GLN A 64 -9.06 -8.31 -16.22
CA GLN A 64 -7.74 -8.44 -15.60
C GLN A 64 -7.31 -7.17 -14.87
N GLU A 65 -7.51 -6.00 -15.46
CA GLU A 65 -7.18 -4.71 -14.83
C GLU A 65 -7.99 -4.50 -13.54
N VAL A 66 -9.27 -4.87 -13.57
CA VAL A 66 -10.14 -4.84 -12.38
C VAL A 66 -9.66 -5.84 -11.32
N GLU A 67 -9.29 -7.06 -11.71
CA GLU A 67 -8.75 -8.05 -10.76
C GLU A 67 -7.41 -7.61 -10.18
N LEU A 68 -6.53 -6.98 -10.96
CA LEU A 68 -5.27 -6.42 -10.51
C LEU A 68 -5.50 -5.27 -9.52
N ALA A 69 -6.36 -4.31 -9.88
CA ALA A 69 -6.72 -3.20 -9.00
C ALA A 69 -7.34 -3.69 -7.68
N LYS A 70 -8.20 -4.71 -7.73
CA LYS A 70 -8.72 -5.36 -6.52
C LYS A 70 -7.61 -5.99 -5.68
N ALA A 71 -6.64 -6.65 -6.32
CA ALA A 71 -5.52 -7.29 -5.63
C ALA A 71 -4.64 -6.23 -4.94
N GLU A 72 -4.30 -5.15 -5.63
CA GLU A 72 -3.51 -4.04 -5.09
C GLU A 72 -4.23 -3.34 -3.92
N VAL A 73 -5.51 -3.01 -4.09
CA VAL A 73 -6.33 -2.44 -3.00
C VAL A 73 -6.39 -3.38 -1.80
N ARG A 74 -6.52 -4.70 -2.01
CA ARG A 74 -6.52 -5.69 -0.92
C ARG A 74 -5.17 -5.76 -0.21
N GLU A 75 -4.07 -5.70 -0.95
CA GLU A 75 -2.72 -5.69 -0.38
C GLU A 75 -2.50 -4.44 0.47
N GLU A 76 -2.84 -3.27 -0.07
CA GLU A 76 -2.74 -1.99 0.64
C GLU A 76 -3.66 -1.93 1.86
N ALA A 77 -4.89 -2.41 1.75
CA ALA A 77 -5.81 -2.52 2.88
C ALA A 77 -5.28 -3.45 3.97
N THR A 78 -4.60 -4.55 3.60
CA THR A 78 -3.99 -5.49 4.55
C THR A 78 -2.81 -4.85 5.27
N LYS A 79 -1.93 -4.15 4.53
CA LYS A 79 -0.80 -3.39 5.10
C LYS A 79 -1.31 -2.32 6.07
N ALA A 80 -2.28 -1.51 5.65
CA ALA A 80 -2.89 -0.47 6.47
C ALA A 80 -3.59 -1.06 7.70
N GLY A 81 -4.32 -2.17 7.54
CA GLY A 81 -4.97 -2.88 8.65
C GLY A 81 -3.98 -3.41 9.67
N LYS A 82 -2.87 -4.00 9.23
CA LYS A 82 -1.78 -4.44 10.12
C LYS A 82 -1.15 -3.26 10.85
N ALA A 83 -0.87 -2.17 10.15
CA ALA A 83 -0.33 -0.95 10.76
C ALA A 83 -1.29 -0.38 11.81
N ALA A 84 -2.57 -0.24 11.48
CA ALA A 84 -3.60 0.21 12.42
C ALA A 84 -3.71 -0.73 13.64
N GLY A 85 -3.64 -2.05 13.45
CA GLY A 85 -3.60 -3.03 14.53
C GLY A 85 -2.37 -2.86 15.43
N MET A 86 -1.17 -2.66 14.86
CA MET A 86 0.06 -2.43 15.62
C MET A 86 -0.01 -1.12 16.42
N PHE A 87 -0.49 -0.02 15.81
CA PHE A 87 -0.65 1.26 16.52
C PHE A 87 -1.74 1.18 17.60
N GLY A 88 -2.83 0.47 17.35
CA GLY A 88 -3.87 0.21 18.35
C GLY A 88 -3.32 -0.59 19.54
N GLY A 89 -2.59 -1.66 19.27
CA GLY A 89 -1.93 -2.47 20.29
C GLY A 89 -0.87 -1.68 21.08
N ALA A 90 -0.04 -0.88 20.40
CA ALA A 90 0.94 -0.02 21.05
C ALA A 90 0.28 1.06 21.92
N GLY A 91 -0.82 1.66 21.45
CA GLY A 91 -1.61 2.61 22.22
C GLY A 91 -2.20 1.98 23.49
N PHE A 92 -2.78 0.79 23.38
CA PHE A 92 -3.30 0.05 24.53
C PHE A 92 -2.19 -0.34 25.53
N ALA A 93 -1.08 -0.88 25.04
CA ALA A 93 0.07 -1.23 25.88
C ALA A 93 0.64 0.00 26.59
N GLY A 94 0.79 1.12 25.87
CA GLY A 94 1.22 2.40 26.46
C GLY A 94 0.25 2.91 27.53
N TYR A 95 -1.06 2.79 27.31
CA TYR A 95 -2.08 3.10 28.31
C TYR A 95 -1.96 2.22 29.56
N MET A 96 -1.75 0.91 29.40
CA MET A 96 -1.53 0.00 30.54
C MET A 96 -0.27 0.35 31.32
N VAL A 97 0.84 0.66 30.64
CA VAL A 97 2.07 1.14 31.29
C VAL A 97 1.81 2.41 32.09
N ALA A 98 1.07 3.37 31.54
CA ALA A 98 0.70 4.60 32.23
C ALA A 98 -0.14 4.35 33.50
N VAL A 99 -1.10 3.43 33.45
CA VAL A 99 -1.90 3.03 34.63
C VAL A 99 -1.02 2.39 35.70
N LEU A 100 -0.18 1.43 35.33
CA LEU A 100 0.73 0.75 36.27
C LEU A 100 1.74 1.71 36.88
N LEU A 101 2.34 2.59 36.09
CA LEU A 101 3.24 3.64 36.59
C LEU A 101 2.52 4.59 37.55
N SER A 102 1.25 4.90 37.30
CA SER A 102 0.45 5.73 38.22
C SER A 102 0.25 5.05 39.56
N LEU A 103 -0.09 3.76 39.56
CA LEU A 103 -0.19 2.94 40.77
C LEU A 103 1.14 2.89 41.52
N THR A 104 2.24 2.62 40.80
CA THR A 104 3.58 2.63 41.37
C THR A 104 3.92 3.99 42.00
N ALA A 105 3.61 5.10 41.32
CA ALA A 105 3.86 6.44 41.85
C ALA A 105 3.04 6.71 43.11
N VAL A 106 1.75 6.36 43.13
CA VAL A 106 0.90 6.51 44.31
C VAL A 106 1.45 5.71 45.48
N PHE A 107 1.79 4.43 45.28
CA PHE A 107 2.34 3.60 46.36
C PHE A 107 3.73 4.08 46.81
N ALA A 108 4.58 4.54 45.90
CA ALA A 108 5.87 5.12 46.26
C ALA A 108 5.70 6.37 47.13
N LEU A 109 4.82 7.30 46.74
CA LEU A 109 4.53 8.50 47.55
C LEU A 109 3.87 8.14 48.89
N ALA A 110 3.03 7.12 48.93
CA ALA A 110 2.36 6.67 50.16
C ALA A 110 3.34 6.16 51.23
N ASN A 111 4.61 5.90 50.90
CA ASN A 111 5.64 5.58 51.89
C ASN A 111 6.08 6.80 52.72
N VAL A 112 5.82 8.02 52.24
CA VAL A 112 6.26 9.27 52.88
C VAL A 112 5.10 10.22 53.23
N MET A 113 3.88 9.94 52.78
CA MET A 113 2.67 10.72 53.09
C MET A 113 1.42 9.83 53.09
N ASP A 114 0.29 10.37 53.54
CA ASP A 114 -0.99 9.66 53.49
C ASP A 114 -1.41 9.33 52.04
N LEU A 115 -2.04 8.17 51.87
CA LEU A 115 -2.43 7.62 50.58
C LEU A 115 -3.37 8.56 49.80
N ALA A 116 -4.27 9.28 50.48
CA ALA A 116 -5.20 10.19 49.82
C ALA A 116 -4.46 11.37 49.18
N TRP A 117 -3.46 11.93 49.87
CA TRP A 117 -2.63 13.02 49.33
C TRP A 117 -1.74 12.55 48.19
N ALA A 118 -1.15 11.34 48.29
CA ALA A 118 -0.38 10.73 47.21
C ALA A 118 -1.24 10.55 45.93
N ALA A 119 -2.44 9.98 46.08
CA ALA A 119 -3.38 9.80 44.98
C ALA A 119 -3.83 11.13 44.36
N LEU A 120 -4.07 12.15 45.20
CA LEU A 120 -4.48 13.49 44.73
C LEU A 120 -3.38 14.15 43.88
N ILE A 121 -2.11 14.03 44.29
CA ILE A 121 -0.97 14.58 43.54
C ILE A 121 -0.87 13.91 42.16
N VAL A 122 -0.90 12.58 42.09
CA VAL A 122 -0.80 11.85 40.81
C VAL A 122 -2.00 12.15 39.91
N THR A 123 -3.20 12.28 40.50
CA THR A 123 -4.40 12.72 39.77
C THR A 123 -4.23 14.13 39.20
N GLY A 124 -3.67 15.06 39.98
CA GLY A 124 -3.37 16.42 39.54
C GLY A 124 -2.41 16.44 38.34
N VAL A 125 -1.38 15.59 38.35
CA VAL A 125 -0.46 15.43 37.20
C VAL A 125 -1.22 14.99 35.94
N TRP A 126 -2.07 13.97 36.04
CA TRP A 126 -2.89 13.52 34.92
C TRP A 126 -3.88 14.58 34.43
N ALA A 127 -4.47 15.37 35.34
CA ALA A 127 -5.35 16.47 34.97
C ALA A 127 -4.62 17.53 34.14
N VAL A 128 -3.38 17.88 34.51
CA VAL A 128 -2.53 18.80 33.74
C VAL A 128 -2.18 18.23 32.37
N ILE A 129 -1.73 16.97 32.31
CA ILE A 129 -1.43 16.29 31.04
C ILE A 129 -2.67 16.29 30.13
N GLY A 130 -3.83 15.91 30.68
CA GLY A 130 -5.10 15.88 29.96
C GLY A 130 -5.52 17.26 29.44
N ALA A 131 -5.41 18.30 30.27
CA ALA A 131 -5.71 19.68 29.87
C ALA A 131 -4.81 20.14 28.70
N VAL A 132 -3.50 19.88 28.79
CA VAL A 132 -2.55 20.24 27.72
C VAL A 132 -2.88 19.49 26.42
N LEU A 133 -3.13 18.18 26.49
CA LEU A 133 -3.49 17.38 25.31
C LEU A 133 -4.81 17.84 24.69
N PHE A 134 -5.83 18.13 25.50
CA PHE A 134 -7.11 18.65 25.04
C PHE A 134 -6.94 19.99 24.32
N LEU A 135 -6.19 20.93 24.90
CA LEU A 135 -5.94 22.24 24.31
C LEU A 135 -5.18 22.15 22.99
N ARG A 136 -4.13 21.31 22.93
CA ARG A 136 -3.37 21.08 21.69
C ARG A 136 -4.22 20.39 20.62
N GLY A 137 -4.96 19.34 20.98
CA GLY A 137 -5.87 18.66 20.07
C GLY A 137 -6.93 19.62 19.52
N ARG A 138 -7.50 20.47 20.38
CA ARG A 138 -8.45 21.50 19.97
C ARG A 138 -7.83 22.54 19.06
N ALA A 139 -6.59 22.96 19.30
CA ALA A 139 -5.88 23.88 18.41
C ALA A 139 -5.62 23.25 17.04
N GLN A 140 -5.17 21.99 17.00
CA GLN A 140 -4.91 21.27 15.76
C GLN A 140 -6.19 21.04 14.94
N MET A 141 -7.31 20.70 15.59
CA MET A 141 -8.59 20.53 14.89
C MET A 141 -9.06 21.84 14.23
N ARG A 142 -8.69 23.01 14.76
CA ARG A 142 -9.04 24.30 14.16
C ARG A 142 -8.25 24.63 12.90
N THR A 143 -7.10 23.98 12.67
CA THR A 143 -6.28 24.18 11.46
C THR A 143 -6.61 23.20 10.35
N VAL A 144 -7.40 22.16 10.62
CA VAL A 144 -7.84 21.21 9.60
C VAL A 144 -9.10 21.78 8.94
N SER A 145 -8.96 22.28 7.71
CA SER A 145 -10.09 22.65 6.86
C SER A 145 -10.68 21.38 6.22
N PRO A 146 -11.89 20.92 6.61
CA PRO A 146 -12.48 19.72 6.02
C PRO A 146 -13.00 19.93 4.58
N LYS A 147 -13.00 21.16 4.08
CA LYS A 147 -13.35 21.47 2.69
C LYS A 147 -12.07 21.56 1.87
N PRO A 148 -11.85 20.67 0.88
CA PRO A 148 -10.80 20.89 -0.11
C PRO A 148 -11.21 22.08 -0.98
N GLU A 149 -10.81 23.28 -0.56
CA GLU A 149 -11.16 24.56 -1.19
C GLU A 149 -10.81 24.54 -2.69
N ARG A 150 -9.66 23.96 -3.02
CA ARG A 150 -9.19 23.80 -4.41
C ARG A 150 -10.06 22.85 -5.23
N THR A 151 -10.47 21.71 -4.67
CA THR A 151 -11.34 20.76 -5.38
C THR A 151 -12.74 21.33 -5.58
N MET A 152 -13.26 22.10 -4.62
CA MET A 152 -14.54 22.78 -4.79
C MET A 152 -14.48 23.90 -5.84
N GLU A 153 -13.33 24.55 -6.00
CA GLU A 153 -13.11 25.60 -7.00
C GLU A 153 -13.06 25.01 -8.42
N THR A 154 -12.29 23.93 -8.62
CA THR A 154 -12.25 23.19 -9.90
C THR A 154 -13.61 22.63 -10.27
N LEU A 155 -14.35 22.00 -9.34
CA LEU A 155 -15.71 21.50 -9.62
C LEU A 155 -16.70 22.62 -9.95
N LYS A 156 -16.50 23.84 -9.42
CA LYS A 156 -17.31 25.02 -9.77
C LYS A 156 -16.94 25.57 -11.15
N GLU A 157 -15.68 25.54 -11.53
CA GLU A 157 -15.22 25.93 -12.88
C GLU A 157 -15.75 24.96 -13.93
N ASP A 158 -15.63 23.65 -13.69
CA ASP A 158 -16.14 22.59 -14.57
C ASP A 158 -17.66 22.70 -14.75
N ALA A 159 -18.39 22.90 -13.64
CA ALA A 159 -19.83 23.12 -13.68
C ALA A 159 -20.22 24.44 -14.38
N ARG A 160 -19.36 25.46 -14.35
CA ARG A 160 -19.59 26.73 -15.04
C ARG A 160 -19.39 26.59 -16.54
N TRP A 161 -18.34 25.87 -16.96
CA TRP A 161 -18.08 25.51 -18.36
C TRP A 161 -19.21 24.68 -18.96
N ALA A 162 -19.72 23.68 -18.23
CA ALA A 162 -20.85 22.85 -18.69
C ALA A 162 -22.16 23.64 -18.87
N ARG A 163 -22.34 24.77 -18.18
CA ARG A 163 -23.52 25.64 -18.29
C ARG A 163 -23.42 26.69 -19.41
N HIS A 164 -22.20 27.03 -19.84
CA HIS A 164 -21.97 27.98 -20.94
C HIS A 164 -20.98 27.36 -21.93
N PRO A 165 -21.39 26.33 -22.69
CA PRO A 165 -20.58 25.83 -23.79
C PRO A 165 -20.49 26.92 -24.84
N ILE A 166 -19.37 27.64 -24.85
CA ILE A 166 -18.99 28.53 -25.94
C ILE A 166 -18.70 27.64 -27.16
N GLY A 167 -19.66 27.60 -28.08
CA GLY A 167 -19.52 27.03 -29.42
C GLY A 167 -18.94 28.03 -30.40
#